data_AF-A0A9N9NLW4-F1
#
_entry.id   AF-A0A9N9NLW4-F1
#
_cell.length_a   1.000
_cell.length_b   1.000
_cell.length_c   1.000
_cell.angle_alpha   90.00
_cell.angle_beta   90.00
_cell.angle_gamma   90.00
#
_symmetry.space_group_name_H-M   'P 1'
#
loop_
_entity.id
_entity.type
_entity.pdbx_description
1 polymer ?
#
loop_
_entity_poly.entity_id
_entity_poly.type
_entity_poly.pdbx_seq_one_letter_code
_entity_poly.pdbx_strand_id
1 'polypeptide(L)'
;EALLWSEQADPTNFETTLWPRAAVTAEILWSGNYDSTGAKRDVNEALPRLTEFRFRLVGRGIRAEPLQPLWCARTGTCDRP
;
A
#
# COMPACT_ATOMS: atom_id res chain seq x y z
N GLU A 1 -1.98 10.35 -10.81
CA GLU A 1 -3.37 10.36 -10.30
C GLU A 1 -3.81 8.92 -10.02
N ALA A 2 -4.65 8.70 -9.02
CA ALA A 2 -5.30 7.42 -8.75
C ALA A 2 -6.82 7.65 -8.77
N LEU A 3 -7.53 6.97 -9.66
CA LEU A 3 -8.96 7.16 -9.88
C LEU A 3 -9.76 6.02 -9.24
N LEU A 4 -10.79 6.38 -8.47
CA LEU A 4 -11.81 5.46 -7.98
C LEU A 4 -13.15 5.86 -8.60
N TRP A 5 -13.57 5.14 -9.64
CA TRP A 5 -14.88 5.33 -10.23
C TRP A 5 -15.97 4.79 -9.29
N SER A 6 -17.08 5.51 -9.20
CA SER A 6 -18.07 5.34 -8.12
C SER A 6 -19.29 4.51 -8.50
N GLU A 7 -19.27 3.77 -9.61
CA GLU A 7 -20.39 2.90 -10.00
C GLU A 7 -20.65 1.79 -8.97
N GLN A 8 -19.60 1.36 -8.27
CA GLN A 8 -19.65 0.37 -7.19
C GLN A 8 -18.89 0.83 -5.94
N ALA A 9 -18.64 2.13 -5.79
CA ALA A 9 -17.97 2.68 -4.61
C ALA A 9 -18.91 3.62 -3.85
N ASP A 10 -19.10 3.33 -2.56
CA ASP A 10 -19.97 4.08 -1.65
C ASP A 10 -19.27 4.26 -0.28
N PRO A 11 -19.88 4.96 0.69
CA PRO A 11 -19.29 5.16 2.01
C PRO A 11 -18.92 3.87 2.77
N THR A 12 -19.49 2.72 2.40
CA THR A 12 -19.23 1.44 3.07
C THR A 12 -17.91 0.83 2.63
N ASN A 13 -17.55 0.96 1.35
CA ASN A 13 -16.40 0.26 0.76
C ASN A 13 -15.27 1.17 0.24
N PHE A 14 -15.48 2.48 0.06
CA PHE A 14 -14.49 3.34 -0.60
C PHE A 14 -13.13 3.33 0.12
N GLU A 15 -13.12 3.28 1.46
CA GLU A 15 -11.88 3.27 2.25
C GLU A 15 -11.07 2.00 1.98
N THR A 16 -11.73 0.84 1.99
CA THR A 16 -11.10 -0.45 1.70
C THR A 16 -10.62 -0.50 0.26
N THR A 17 -11.41 0.01 -0.68
CA THR A 17 -11.03 0.02 -2.08
C THR A 17 -9.84 0.95 -2.32
N LEU A 18 -9.83 2.15 -1.74
CA LEU A 18 -8.79 3.14 -1.99
C LEU A 18 -7.47 2.82 -1.27
N TRP A 19 -7.55 2.40 -0.01
CA TRP A 19 -6.39 2.21 0.86
C TRP A 19 -6.06 0.73 1.05
N PRO A 20 -4.79 0.32 0.96
CA PRO A 20 -3.58 1.15 0.92
C PRO A 20 -3.06 1.47 -0.50
N ARG A 21 -3.77 1.09 -1.57
CA ARG A 21 -3.32 1.24 -2.96
C ARG A 21 -2.95 2.68 -3.33
N ALA A 22 -3.75 3.65 -2.91
CA ALA A 22 -3.47 5.06 -3.14
C ALA A 22 -2.16 5.55 -2.49
N ALA A 23 -1.70 4.89 -1.41
CA ALA A 23 -0.43 5.22 -0.77
C ALA A 23 0.78 4.94 -1.69
N VAL A 24 0.68 3.91 -2.55
CA VAL A 24 1.72 3.58 -3.53
C VAL A 24 1.83 4.70 -4.56
N THR A 25 0.70 5.18 -5.09
CA THR A 25 0.70 6.33 -6.00
C THR A 25 1.25 7.58 -5.32
N ALA A 26 0.91 7.81 -4.05
CA ALA A 26 1.46 8.92 -3.29
C ALA A 26 2.99 8.83 -3.16
N GLU A 27 3.56 7.65 -2.85
CA GLU A 27 5.01 7.47 -2.76
C GLU A 27 5.72 7.74 -4.10
N ILE A 28 5.17 7.22 -5.20
CA ILE A 28 5.73 7.39 -6.54
C ILE A 28 5.71 8.85 -6.95
N LEU A 29 4.62 9.57 -6.69
CA LEU A 29 4.50 10.99 -7.04
C LEU A 29 5.32 11.90 -6.12
N TRP A 30 5.51 11.52 -4.86
CA TRP A 30 6.26 12.31 -3.88
C TRP A 30 7.77 12.16 -4.05
N SER A 31 8.26 10.93 -4.18
CA SER A 31 9.69 10.60 -4.14
C SER A 31 10.24 9.98 -5.41
N GLY A 32 9.39 9.78 -6.43
CA GLY A 32 9.74 8.94 -7.58
C GLY A 32 9.77 7.45 -7.24
N ASN A 33 9.94 6.64 -8.27
CA ASN A 33 10.11 5.18 -8.17
C ASN A 33 11.58 4.74 -8.38
N TYR A 34 12.51 5.68 -8.32
CA TYR A 34 13.95 5.43 -8.43
C TYR A 34 14.64 5.64 -7.09
N ASP A 35 15.67 4.86 -6.83
CA ASP A 35 16.55 5.03 -5.68
C ASP A 35 17.60 6.14 -5.92
N SER A 36 18.47 6.37 -4.94
CA SER A 36 19.56 7.34 -5.07
C SER A 36 20.60 6.99 -6.15
N THR A 37 20.63 5.74 -6.61
CA THR A 37 21.57 5.25 -7.63
C THR A 37 21.00 5.35 -9.05
N GLY A 38 19.73 5.74 -9.18
CA GLY A 38 19.01 5.80 -10.46
C GLY A 38 18.44 4.44 -10.89
N ALA A 39 18.49 3.42 -10.03
CA ALA A 39 17.84 2.15 -10.25
C ALA A 39 16.37 2.21 -9.83
N LYS A 40 15.51 1.44 -10.51
CA LYS A 40 14.10 1.33 -10.15
C LYS A 40 14.01 0.63 -8.79
N ARG A 41 13.29 1.22 -7.82
CA ARG A 41 13.11 0.62 -6.49
C ARG A 41 12.47 -0.76 -6.60
N ASP A 42 12.99 -1.68 -5.80
CA ASP A 42 12.47 -3.03 -5.72
C ASP A 42 11.17 -3.06 -4.90
N VAL A 43 10.24 -3.91 -5.33
CA VAL A 43 8.97 -4.13 -4.63
C VAL A 43 9.24 -4.76 -3.26
N ASN A 44 10.25 -5.62 -3.15
CA ASN A 44 10.62 -6.26 -1.88
C ASN A 44 11.09 -5.25 -0.83
N GLU A 45 11.64 -4.11 -1.24
CA GLU A 45 12.03 -3.02 -0.34
C GLU A 45 10.82 -2.13 0.04
N ALA A 46 9.86 -1.96 -0.88
CA ALA A 46 8.69 -1.12 -0.66
C ALA A 46 7.58 -1.83 0.16
N LEU A 47 7.44 -3.14 0.02
CA LEU A 47 6.36 -3.93 0.63
C LEU A 47 6.34 -3.86 2.17
N PRO A 48 7.47 -3.96 2.90
CA PRO A 48 7.48 -3.82 4.35
C PRO A 48 6.96 -2.43 4.80
N ARG A 49 7.37 -1.36 4.10
CA ARG A 49 6.94 0.02 4.40
C ARG A 49 5.45 0.22 4.11
N LEU A 50 4.95 -0.32 3.00
CA LEU A 50 3.53 -0.28 2.66
C LEU A 50 2.69 -1.03 3.70
N THR A 51 3.20 -2.17 4.17
CA THR A 51 2.54 -2.99 5.21
C THR A 51 2.45 -2.24 6.53
N GLU A 52 3.54 -1.61 6.96
CA GLU A 52 3.55 -0.74 8.14
C GLU A 52 2.57 0.44 7.98
N PHE A 53 2.58 1.09 6.81
CA PHE A 53 1.69 2.21 6.51
C PHE A 53 0.22 1.79 6.61
N ARG A 54 -0.12 0.60 6.11
CA ARG A 54 -1.47 0.03 6.25
C ARG A 54 -1.86 -0.13 7.72
N PHE A 55 -0.98 -0.64 8.59
CA PHE A 55 -1.27 -0.70 10.03
C PHE A 55 -1.46 0.68 10.65
N ARG A 56 -0.68 1.68 10.23
CA ARG A 56 -0.83 3.07 10.67
C ARG A 56 -2.17 3.68 10.22
N LEU A 57 -2.68 3.34 9.02
CA LEU A 57 -3.99 3.78 8.55
C LEU A 57 -5.11 3.16 9.41
N VAL A 58 -5.05 1.86 9.66
CA VAL A 58 -6.02 1.16 10.52
C VAL A 58 -6.00 1.71 11.95
N GLY A 59 -4.81 1.99 12.50
CA GLY A 59 -4.66 2.63 13.81
C GLY A 59 -5.27 4.04 13.90
N ARG A 60 -5.50 4.70 12.76
CA ARG A 60 -6.20 6.00 12.66
C ARG A 60 -7.70 5.88 12.38
N GLY A 61 -8.24 4.67 12.34
CA GLY A 61 -9.66 4.42 12.07
C GLY A 61 -10.03 4.29 10.59
N ILE A 62 -9.05 4.31 9.67
CA ILE A 62 -9.30 4.11 8.24
C ILE A 62 -9.39 2.61 7.95
N ARG A 63 -10.46 2.16 7.30
CA ARG A 63 -10.71 0.75 6.94
C ARG A 63 -9.86 0.31 5.75
N ALA A 64 -8.54 0.34 5.87
CA ALA A 64 -7.63 -0.07 4.80
C ALA A 64 -7.65 -1.60 4.56
N GLU A 65 -7.61 -1.99 3.29
CA GLU A 65 -7.57 -3.39 2.85
C GLU A 65 -6.37 -4.14 3.45
N PRO A 66 -6.53 -5.39 3.90
CA PRO A 66 -5.41 -6.24 4.28
C PRO A 66 -4.63 -6.70 3.04
N LEU A 67 -3.32 -6.46 3.01
CA LEU A 67 -2.45 -6.83 1.88
C LEU A 67 -2.00 -8.30 1.91
N GLN A 68 -1.60 -8.78 3.09
CA GLN A 68 -1.02 -10.10 3.30
C GLN A 68 -1.48 -10.65 4.66
N PRO A 69 -1.38 -11.98 4.86
CA PRO A 69 -1.52 -12.56 6.19
C PRO A 69 -0.62 -11.86 7.21
N LEU A 70 -1.11 -11.72 8.45
CA LEU A 70 -0.34 -11.07 9.53
C LEU A 70 1.02 -11.75 9.77
N TRP A 71 1.13 -13.05 9.48
CA TRP A 71 2.39 -13.78 9.52
C TRP A 71 3.45 -13.16 8.58
N CYS A 72 3.07 -12.86 7.34
CA CYS A 72 3.96 -12.26 6.34
C CYS A 72 4.52 -10.92 6.79
N ALA A 73 3.67 -10.08 7.40
CA ALA A 73 4.07 -8.78 7.93
C ALA A 73 5.07 -8.89 9.10
N ARG A 74 5.08 -10.02 9.82
CA ARG A 74 5.95 -10.25 10.97
C ARG A 74 7.26 -10.92 10.60
N THR A 75 7.25 -11.83 9.63
CA THR A 75 8.42 -12.64 9.29
C THR A 75 9.12 -12.21 8.00
N GLY A 76 8.42 -11.54 7.08
CA GLY A 76 8.96 -11.17 5.76
C GLY A 76 9.18 -12.36 4.83
N THR A 77 8.54 -13.52 5.07
CA THR A 77 8.83 -14.77 4.35
C THR A 77 7.76 -15.16 3.32
N CYS A 78 7.08 -14.18 2.71
CA CYS A 78 5.95 -14.44 1.79
C CYS A 78 6.23 -14.00 0.35
N ASP A 79 7.49 -13.77 0.03
CA ASP A 79 7.91 -13.44 -1.32
C ASP A 79 7.83 -14.68 -2.20
N ARG A 80 7.46 -14.45 -3.46
CA ARG A 80 7.42 -15.50 -4.47
C ARG A 80 8.87 -15.90 -4.83
N PRO A 81 9.16 -17.19 -5.08
CA PRO A 81 10.45 -17.62 -5.64
C PRO A 81 10.73 -17.02 -7.02
#